data_AF-A0A960V8R9-F1
#
_entry.id   AF-A0A960V8R9-F1
#
_cell.length_a   1.000
_cell.length_b   1.000
_cell.length_c   1.000
_cell.angle_alpha   90.00
_cell.angle_beta   90.00
_cell.angle_gamma   90.00
#
_symmetry.space_group_name_H-M   'P 1'
#
loop_
_entity.id
_entity.type
_entity.pdbx_description
1 polymer ?
#
loop_
_entity_poly.entity_id
_entity_poly.type
_entity_poly.pdbx_seq_one_letter_code
_entity_poly.pdbx_strand_id
1 'polypeptide(L)'
;MRIFLGLREIAGYYNSLRLGFEEVGIEARFVNLYNHKFQYGEPDKQLLSRICRATGAYKNSTKIIPLKMFYFAVHYFFRIILFLKCLFKYDVFIFGYNSTFFYYLDLPVLKFFNKKIIYVFHGSDSRPPYIDGAYIKSKPKPSIDDCFNEKKKKKKILLIIEKYADHIINQLPQSYLHQRDFILKLAVGIPFESDIENISNTGSNKIFTILHSPSFPEAKGSETIETIIKELKKDGYKIELKKIQNMQNKIVIENILHCDLAIDQLYSDHPLAGFATEASYFGRAVIVGGYYLDYV
;
A
#
# COMPACT_ATOMS: atom_id res chain seq x y z
N MET A 1 11.32 -11.75 -20.83
CA MET A 1 10.21 -10.91 -20.35
C MET A 1 10.77 -9.94 -19.32
N ARG A 2 10.50 -8.64 -19.46
CA ARG A 2 10.99 -7.59 -18.55
C ARG A 2 9.80 -6.86 -17.91
N ILE A 3 9.84 -6.68 -16.60
CA ILE A 3 8.72 -6.16 -15.81
C ILE A 3 9.02 -4.76 -15.29
N PHE A 4 8.08 -3.85 -15.52
CA PHE A 4 8.01 -2.54 -14.88
C PHE A 4 7.03 -2.58 -13.69
N LEU A 5 7.45 -2.03 -12.55
CA LEU A 5 6.62 -1.85 -11.36
C LEU A 5 6.58 -0.36 -11.02
N GLY A 6 5.41 0.21 -10.76
CA GLY A 6 5.33 1.63 -10.42
C GLY A 6 3.91 2.18 -10.29
N LEU A 7 3.73 3.49 -10.12
CA LEU A 7 4.77 4.50 -9.88
C LEU A 7 4.87 4.89 -8.40
N ARG A 8 4.25 4.12 -7.50
CA ARG A 8 4.09 4.50 -6.10
C ARG A 8 4.30 3.33 -5.17
N GLU A 9 5.11 3.54 -4.13
CA GLU A 9 5.30 2.56 -3.06
C GLU A 9 4.07 2.49 -2.15
N ILE A 10 3.68 1.27 -1.79
CA ILE A 10 2.58 0.94 -0.88
C ILE A 10 3.09 -0.12 0.11
N ALA A 11 3.54 0.35 1.28
CA ALA A 11 3.96 -0.51 2.40
C ALA A 11 5.00 -1.59 2.02
N GLY A 12 5.92 -1.28 1.10
CA GLY A 12 6.99 -2.20 0.68
C GLY A 12 6.58 -3.16 -0.44
N TYR A 13 5.30 -3.21 -0.81
CA TYR A 13 4.75 -4.19 -1.76
C TYR A 13 5.54 -4.27 -3.07
N TYR A 14 5.85 -3.13 -3.71
CA TYR A 14 6.49 -3.15 -5.03
C TYR A 14 7.99 -3.40 -4.96
N ASN A 15 8.66 -2.95 -3.89
CA ASN A 15 10.05 -3.32 -3.68
C ASN A 15 10.20 -4.82 -3.40
N SER A 16 9.36 -5.40 -2.54
CA SER A 16 9.39 -6.84 -2.26
C SER A 16 9.02 -7.66 -3.51
N LEU A 17 8.03 -7.21 -4.29
CA LEU A 17 7.66 -7.85 -5.54
C LEU A 17 8.81 -7.83 -6.57
N ARG A 18 9.57 -6.72 -6.63
CA ARG A 18 10.76 -6.62 -7.48
C ARG A 18 11.80 -7.68 -7.08
N LEU A 19 12.09 -7.79 -5.78
CA LEU A 19 13.07 -8.75 -5.25
C LEU A 19 12.65 -10.19 -5.59
N GLY A 20 11.39 -10.55 -5.35
CA GLY A 20 10.88 -11.89 -5.69
C GLY A 20 10.95 -12.20 -7.19
N PHE A 21 10.73 -11.21 -8.07
CA PHE A 21 10.95 -11.41 -9.51
C PHE A 21 12.43 -11.63 -9.86
N GLU A 22 13.34 -10.84 -9.27
CA GLU A 22 14.77 -10.97 -9.49
C GLU A 22 15.30 -12.33 -8.99
N GLU A 23 14.79 -12.82 -7.86
CA GLU A 23 15.11 -14.14 -7.30
C GLU A 23 14.79 -15.28 -8.25
N VAL A 24 13.62 -15.22 -8.93
CA VAL A 24 13.23 -16.22 -9.95
C VAL A 24 13.83 -15.94 -11.33
N GLY A 25 14.82 -15.05 -11.43
CA GLY A 25 15.55 -14.75 -12.68
C GLY A 25 14.79 -13.87 -13.67
N ILE A 26 13.74 -13.16 -13.24
CA ILE A 26 12.98 -12.23 -14.08
C ILE A 26 13.48 -10.80 -13.85
N GLU A 27 13.93 -10.13 -14.93
CA GLU A 27 14.31 -8.72 -14.85
C GLU A 27 13.09 -7.86 -14.49
N ALA A 28 13.08 -7.31 -13.28
CA ALA A 28 12.06 -6.39 -12.81
C ALA A 28 12.68 -5.05 -12.39
N ARG A 29 11.93 -3.96 -12.59
CA ARG A 29 12.33 -2.64 -12.10
C ARG A 29 11.18 -1.92 -11.45
N PHE A 30 11.38 -1.54 -10.20
CA PHE A 30 10.52 -0.61 -9.50
C PHE A 30 10.96 0.84 -9.70
N VAL A 31 10.00 1.70 -10.06
CA VAL A 31 10.18 3.16 -10.13
C VAL A 31 9.16 3.82 -9.22
N ASN A 32 9.65 4.57 -8.22
CA ASN A 32 8.80 5.30 -7.29
C ASN A 32 8.91 6.81 -7.52
N LEU A 33 7.79 7.43 -7.86
CA LEU A 33 7.66 8.88 -8.07
C LEU A 33 7.07 9.63 -6.88
N TYR A 34 6.89 8.96 -5.73
CA TYR A 34 6.29 9.55 -4.53
C TYR A 34 7.16 9.28 -3.32
N ASN A 35 7.26 10.26 -2.42
CA ASN A 35 7.91 10.08 -1.13
C ASN A 35 6.92 9.47 -0.13
N HIS A 36 7.41 8.65 0.79
CA HIS A 36 6.65 8.16 1.94
C HIS A 36 7.46 8.29 3.22
N LYS A 37 6.77 8.55 4.34
CA LYS A 37 7.40 8.80 5.65
C LYS A 37 8.01 7.55 6.30
N PHE A 38 7.54 6.36 5.93
CA PHE A 38 7.86 5.11 6.62
C PHE A 38 9.13 4.40 6.12
N GLN A 39 9.77 4.91 5.05
CA GLN A 39 11.03 4.40 4.51
C GLN A 39 11.08 2.88 4.23
N TYR A 40 9.97 2.31 3.74
CA TYR A 40 9.95 0.98 3.12
C TYR A 40 10.94 0.87 1.95
N GLY A 41 11.78 -0.17 1.98
CA GLY A 41 12.70 -0.53 0.90
C GLY A 41 13.79 0.51 0.60
N GLU A 42 14.63 0.17 -0.36
CA GLU A 42 15.68 1.08 -0.85
C GLU A 42 15.06 2.19 -1.72
N PRO A 43 15.48 3.45 -1.55
CA PRO A 43 15.01 4.53 -2.41
C PRO A 43 15.46 4.29 -3.84
N ASP A 44 14.57 4.50 -4.82
CA ASP A 44 14.97 4.46 -6.23
C ASP A 44 16.07 5.50 -6.51
N LYS A 45 17.27 5.03 -6.86
CA LYS A 45 18.45 5.88 -7.05
C LYS A 45 18.56 6.46 -8.48
N GLN A 46 17.64 6.09 -9.39
CA GLN A 46 17.73 6.52 -10.79
C GLN A 46 17.59 8.04 -10.93
N LEU A 47 18.50 8.65 -11.70
CA LEU A 47 18.52 10.10 -11.90
C LEU A 47 17.18 10.64 -12.43
N LEU A 48 16.60 9.97 -13.44
CA LEU A 48 15.37 10.43 -14.07
C LEU A 48 14.17 10.38 -13.12
N SER A 49 14.03 9.34 -12.31
CA SER A 49 12.95 9.25 -11.32
C SER A 49 13.15 10.24 -10.16
N ARG A 50 14.41 10.51 -9.76
CA ARG A 50 14.73 11.59 -8.81
C ARG A 50 14.33 12.96 -9.34
N ILE A 51 14.60 13.25 -10.62
CA ILE A 51 14.17 14.49 -11.26
C ILE A 51 12.63 14.58 -11.31
N CYS A 52 11.94 13.52 -11.73
CA CYS A 52 10.47 13.47 -11.72
C CYS A 52 9.88 13.70 -10.32
N ARG A 53 10.48 13.12 -9.28
CA ARG A 53 10.08 13.34 -7.88
C ARG A 53 10.29 14.79 -7.44
N ALA A 54 11.49 15.33 -7.65
CA ALA A 54 11.83 16.69 -7.25
C ALA A 54 10.91 17.71 -7.94
N THR A 55 10.79 17.63 -9.27
CA THR A 55 9.91 18.52 -10.06
C THR A 55 8.45 18.38 -9.66
N GLY A 56 7.99 17.17 -9.33
CA GLY A 56 6.64 16.92 -8.81
C GLY A 56 6.42 17.56 -7.43
N ALA A 57 7.41 17.51 -6.55
CA ALA A 57 7.35 18.16 -5.25
C ALA A 57 7.27 19.69 -5.38
N TYR A 58 8.13 20.30 -6.20
CA TYR A 58 8.11 21.75 -6.46
C TYR A 58 6.80 22.23 -7.10
N LYS A 59 6.27 21.47 -8.07
CA LYS A 59 4.95 21.73 -8.68
C LYS A 59 3.83 21.78 -7.64
N ASN A 60 3.90 20.94 -6.60
CA ASN A 60 2.86 20.84 -5.58
C ASN A 60 3.04 21.85 -4.44
N SER A 61 4.27 22.25 -4.11
CA SER A 61 4.57 23.18 -3.01
C SER A 61 4.49 24.65 -3.42
N THR A 62 4.76 24.96 -4.70
CA THR A 62 4.83 26.34 -5.19
C THR A 62 3.44 26.98 -5.31
N LYS A 63 3.25 28.14 -4.67
CA LYS A 63 2.03 28.96 -4.80
C LYS A 63 2.09 30.01 -5.92
N ILE A 64 3.30 30.32 -6.42
CA ILE A 64 3.54 31.30 -7.49
C ILE A 64 3.16 30.69 -8.84
N ILE A 65 2.16 31.26 -9.53
CA ILE A 65 1.56 30.67 -10.73
C ILE A 65 2.58 30.44 -11.88
N PRO A 66 3.38 31.43 -12.31
CA PRO A 66 4.34 31.21 -13.40
C PRO A 66 5.36 30.12 -13.08
N LEU A 67 5.88 30.11 -11.86
CA LEU A 67 6.84 29.11 -11.40
C LEU A 67 6.20 27.72 -11.28
N LYS A 68 4.94 27.65 -10.85
CA LYS A 68 4.15 26.41 -10.84
C LYS A 68 3.95 25.85 -12.24
N MET A 69 3.66 26.71 -13.23
CA MET A 69 3.54 26.32 -14.64
C MET A 69 4.87 25.84 -15.22
N PHE A 70 5.98 26.51 -14.88
CA PHE A 70 7.32 26.06 -15.24
C PHE A 70 7.61 24.65 -14.68
N TYR A 71 7.42 24.43 -13.37
CA TYR A 71 7.62 23.11 -12.78
C TYR A 71 6.65 22.06 -13.30
N PHE A 72 5.42 22.45 -13.66
CA PHE A 72 4.48 21.57 -14.35
C PHE A 72 5.05 21.09 -15.69
N ALA A 73 5.49 22.01 -16.55
CA ALA A 73 6.06 21.68 -17.86
C ALA A 73 7.31 20.79 -17.72
N VAL A 74 8.25 21.17 -16.85
CA VAL A 74 9.46 20.40 -16.58
C VAL A 74 9.13 19.00 -16.04
N HIS A 75 8.18 18.90 -15.10
CA HIS A 75 7.76 17.62 -14.54
C HIS A 75 7.22 16.67 -15.61
N TYR A 76 6.33 17.15 -16.49
CA TYR A 76 5.76 16.31 -17.54
C TYR A 76 6.75 15.98 -18.65
N PHE A 77 7.66 16.91 -18.99
CA PHE A 77 8.75 16.63 -19.93
C PHE A 77 9.58 15.42 -19.48
N PHE A 78 10.06 15.41 -18.23
CA PHE A 78 10.82 14.28 -17.71
C PHE A 78 9.98 13.02 -17.54
N ARG A 79 8.68 13.12 -17.24
CA ARG A 79 7.78 11.95 -17.22
C ARG A 79 7.58 11.33 -18.59
N ILE A 80 7.53 12.14 -19.65
CA ILE A 80 7.47 11.65 -21.04
C ILE A 80 8.75 10.88 -21.38
N ILE A 81 9.92 11.43 -21.06
CA ILE A 81 11.20 10.73 -21.27
C ILE A 81 11.22 9.41 -20.51
N LEU A 82 10.79 9.42 -19.24
CA LEU A 82 10.73 8.21 -18.41
C LEU A 82 9.77 7.18 -18.98
N PHE A 83 8.56 7.60 -19.38
CA PHE A 83 7.56 6.74 -19.98
C PHE A 83 8.07 6.10 -21.26
N LEU A 84 8.65 6.88 -22.20
CA LEU A 84 9.19 6.34 -23.45
C LEU A 84 10.30 5.33 -23.19
N LYS A 85 11.21 5.64 -22.26
CA LYS A 85 12.27 4.70 -21.86
C LYS A 85 11.68 3.39 -21.34
N CYS A 86 10.64 3.46 -20.50
CA CYS A 86 9.98 2.26 -19.98
C CYS A 86 9.18 1.53 -21.07
N LEU A 87 8.48 2.25 -21.93
CA LEU A 87 7.65 1.71 -23.01
C LEU A 87 8.46 0.81 -23.95
N PHE A 88 9.66 1.25 -24.33
CA PHE A 88 10.53 0.46 -25.21
C PHE A 88 11.37 -0.58 -24.48
N LYS A 89 11.54 -0.47 -23.16
CA LYS A 89 12.32 -1.41 -22.35
C LYS A 89 11.49 -2.57 -21.79
N TYR A 90 10.26 -2.36 -21.36
CA TYR A 90 9.51 -3.38 -20.61
C TYR A 90 8.38 -3.99 -21.42
N ASP A 91 8.04 -5.23 -21.10
CA ASP A 91 6.99 -6.02 -21.77
C ASP A 91 5.71 -6.05 -20.92
N VAL A 92 5.87 -6.07 -19.59
CA VAL A 92 4.78 -6.09 -18.60
C VAL A 92 4.87 -4.87 -17.70
N PHE A 93 3.73 -4.24 -17.43
CA PHE A 93 3.60 -3.10 -16.53
C PHE A 93 2.66 -3.47 -15.39
N ILE A 94 3.16 -3.40 -14.15
CA ILE A 94 2.37 -3.59 -12.94
C ILE A 94 2.21 -2.23 -12.26
N PHE A 95 0.95 -1.79 -12.21
CA PHE A 95 0.56 -0.54 -11.57
C PHE A 95 -0.29 -0.80 -10.31
N GLY A 96 -0.49 0.23 -9.50
CA GLY A 96 -1.52 0.22 -8.47
C GLY A 96 -1.63 1.53 -7.70
N TYR A 97 -2.56 1.60 -6.75
CA TYR A 97 -2.86 2.78 -5.92
C TYR A 97 -2.97 4.09 -6.72
N ASN A 98 -3.96 4.14 -7.63
CA ASN A 98 -4.23 5.30 -8.47
C ASN A 98 -2.98 5.90 -9.17
N SER A 99 -2.01 5.07 -9.56
CA SER A 99 -0.74 5.52 -10.13
C SER A 99 -0.50 4.95 -11.52
N THR A 100 -0.20 5.86 -12.45
CA THR A 100 0.09 5.66 -13.88
C THR A 100 0.94 6.84 -14.38
N PHE A 101 1.51 6.76 -15.58
CA PHE A 101 2.40 7.82 -16.08
C PHE A 101 1.67 9.13 -16.37
N PHE A 102 0.44 9.09 -16.88
CA PHE A 102 -0.31 10.30 -17.29
C PHE A 102 -1.80 10.20 -16.93
N TYR A 103 -2.10 9.85 -15.67
CA TYR A 103 -3.48 9.74 -15.17
C TYR A 103 -4.36 8.87 -16.10
N TYR A 104 -3.87 7.65 -16.32
CA TYR A 104 -4.50 6.57 -17.09
C TYR A 104 -4.51 6.77 -18.61
N LEU A 105 -4.07 7.92 -19.13
CA LEU A 105 -3.91 8.15 -20.58
C LEU A 105 -2.79 7.30 -21.19
N ASP A 106 -1.85 6.83 -20.37
CA ASP A 106 -0.80 5.90 -20.78
C ASP A 106 -1.30 4.47 -21.00
N LEU A 107 -2.41 4.06 -20.39
CA LEU A 107 -2.93 2.69 -20.54
C LEU A 107 -3.31 2.35 -22.00
N PRO A 108 -4.09 3.15 -22.74
CA PRO A 108 -4.35 2.87 -24.16
C PRO A 108 -3.08 2.87 -25.01
N VAL A 109 -2.09 3.74 -24.70
CA VAL A 109 -0.81 3.76 -25.42
C VAL A 109 -0.05 2.45 -25.17
N LEU A 110 0.04 2.00 -23.92
CA LEU A 110 0.64 0.71 -23.58
C LEU A 110 -0.03 -0.44 -24.33
N LYS A 111 -1.37 -0.44 -24.44
CA LYS A 111 -2.11 -1.44 -25.22
C LYS A 111 -1.84 -1.35 -26.72
N PHE A 112 -1.73 -0.14 -27.27
CA PHE A 112 -1.35 0.06 -28.68
C PHE A 112 0.03 -0.53 -28.99
N PHE A 113 0.97 -0.46 -28.05
CA PHE A 113 2.31 -1.08 -28.15
C PHE A 113 2.35 -2.54 -27.67
N ASN A 114 1.19 -3.22 -27.57
CA ASN A 114 1.06 -4.63 -27.15
C ASN A 114 1.69 -4.95 -25.79
N LYS A 115 1.70 -3.99 -24.86
CA LYS A 115 2.18 -4.23 -23.49
C LYS A 115 1.12 -4.94 -22.66
N LYS A 116 1.59 -5.82 -21.77
CA LYS A 116 0.73 -6.47 -20.77
C LYS A 116 0.60 -5.55 -19.55
N ILE A 117 -0.61 -5.34 -19.06
CA ILE A 117 -0.91 -4.45 -17.95
C ILE A 117 -1.54 -5.27 -16.82
N ILE A 118 -0.93 -5.21 -15.64
CA ILE A 118 -1.47 -5.76 -14.39
C ILE A 118 -1.76 -4.59 -13.46
N TYR A 119 -2.96 -4.52 -12.88
CA TYR A 119 -3.31 -3.45 -11.95
C TYR A 119 -3.69 -4.03 -10.57
N VAL A 120 -2.95 -3.63 -9.54
CA VAL A 120 -3.10 -4.10 -8.16
C VAL A 120 -3.80 -3.04 -7.31
N PHE A 121 -4.91 -3.41 -6.70
CA PHE A 121 -5.64 -2.56 -5.76
C PHE A 121 -5.20 -2.82 -4.31
N HIS A 122 -5.18 -1.76 -3.51
CA HIS A 122 -4.54 -1.74 -2.19
C HIS A 122 -5.44 -1.23 -1.06
N GLY A 123 -6.71 -0.96 -1.32
CA GLY A 123 -7.57 -0.41 -0.29
C GLY A 123 -8.50 0.65 -0.84
N SER A 124 -8.22 1.86 -0.38
CA SER A 124 -8.94 3.08 -0.69
C SER A 124 -8.95 3.42 -2.18
N ASP A 125 -8.13 2.80 -3.03
CA ASP A 125 -8.16 3.03 -4.47
C ASP A 125 -9.36 2.38 -5.19
N SER A 126 -9.90 1.26 -4.69
CA SER A 126 -11.17 0.68 -5.17
C SER A 126 -12.32 0.79 -4.15
N ARG A 127 -12.02 0.94 -2.86
CA ARG A 127 -13.02 0.94 -1.79
C ARG A 127 -14.01 2.11 -1.93
N PRO A 128 -15.33 1.87 -1.83
CA PRO A 128 -16.30 2.94 -1.71
C PRO A 128 -15.99 3.87 -0.52
N PRO A 129 -16.10 5.20 -0.67
CA PRO A 129 -15.70 6.13 0.38
C PRO A 129 -16.53 6.02 1.66
N TYR A 130 -17.81 5.61 1.55
CA TYR A 130 -18.73 5.47 2.69
C TYR A 130 -18.45 4.26 3.59
N ILE A 131 -17.61 3.32 3.14
CA ILE A 131 -17.09 2.22 3.98
C ILE A 131 -15.59 2.37 4.25
N ASP A 132 -15.00 3.50 3.89
CA ASP A 132 -13.60 3.81 4.20
C ASP A 132 -13.54 4.64 5.49
N GLY A 133 -13.31 3.97 6.62
CA GLY A 133 -13.26 4.62 7.93
C GLY A 133 -12.22 5.75 8.01
N ALA A 134 -11.10 5.65 7.28
CA ALA A 134 -10.10 6.71 7.25
C ALA A 134 -10.60 7.94 6.47
N TYR A 135 -11.40 7.74 5.42
CA TYR A 135 -12.03 8.82 4.67
C TYR A 135 -13.15 9.49 5.48
N ILE A 136 -14.05 8.71 6.09
CA ILE A 136 -15.19 9.23 6.85
C ILE A 136 -14.76 9.99 8.12
N LYS A 137 -13.64 9.59 8.72
CA LYS A 137 -13.04 10.26 9.89
C LYS A 137 -12.03 11.35 9.52
N SER A 138 -11.85 11.63 8.22
CA SER A 138 -10.94 12.68 7.78
C SER A 138 -11.44 14.07 8.21
N LYS A 139 -10.53 15.05 8.25
CA LYS A 139 -10.82 16.44 8.62
C LYS A 139 -10.54 17.36 7.43
N PRO A 140 -11.50 18.18 6.96
CA PRO A 140 -12.91 18.24 7.42
C PRO A 140 -13.68 16.95 7.13
N LYS A 141 -14.71 16.67 7.95
CA LYS A 141 -15.55 15.47 7.78
C LYS A 141 -16.27 15.56 6.43
N PRO A 142 -16.21 14.52 5.58
CA PRO A 142 -16.88 14.55 4.28
C PRO A 142 -18.40 14.58 4.47
N SER A 143 -19.07 15.38 3.65
CA SER A 143 -20.53 15.35 3.49
C SER A 143 -20.98 14.10 2.70
N ILE A 144 -22.29 13.88 2.64
CA ILE A 144 -22.88 12.85 1.78
C ILE A 144 -22.54 13.11 0.31
N ASP A 145 -22.60 14.38 -0.12
CA ASP A 145 -22.26 14.78 -1.49
C ASP A 145 -20.79 14.53 -1.81
N ASP A 146 -19.88 14.79 -0.87
CA ASP A 146 -18.46 14.45 -1.02
C ASP A 146 -18.26 12.94 -1.22
N CYS A 147 -18.94 12.11 -0.42
CA CYS A 147 -18.90 10.66 -0.58
C CYS A 147 -19.43 10.21 -1.95
N PHE A 148 -20.53 10.81 -2.40
CA PHE A 148 -21.12 10.48 -3.70
C PHE A 148 -20.22 10.88 -4.87
N ASN A 149 -19.60 12.06 -4.79
CA ASN A 149 -18.68 12.56 -5.80
C ASN A 149 -17.39 11.73 -5.85
N GLU A 150 -16.82 11.37 -4.69
CA GLU A 150 -15.65 10.49 -4.64
C GLU A 150 -15.97 9.08 -5.13
N LYS A 151 -17.16 8.53 -4.82
CA LYS A 151 -17.62 7.25 -5.41
C LYS A 151 -17.65 7.34 -6.94
N LYS A 152 -18.27 8.38 -7.50
CA LYS A 152 -18.36 8.58 -8.96
C LYS A 152 -16.98 8.66 -9.60
N LYS A 153 -16.06 9.41 -8.99
CA LYS A 153 -14.68 9.55 -9.47
C LYS A 153 -13.92 8.23 -9.44
N LYS A 154 -13.96 7.49 -8.33
CA LYS A 154 -13.35 6.16 -8.23
C LYS A 154 -13.91 5.20 -9.27
N LYS A 155 -15.24 5.19 -9.43
CA LYS A 155 -15.91 4.35 -10.44
C LYS A 155 -15.42 4.67 -11.86
N LYS A 156 -15.30 5.95 -12.23
CA LYS A 156 -14.77 6.36 -13.55
C LYS A 156 -13.34 5.87 -13.77
N ILE A 157 -12.46 6.05 -12.79
CA ILE A 157 -11.07 5.57 -12.85
C ILE A 157 -11.03 4.05 -13.01
N LEU A 158 -11.82 3.35 -12.21
CA LEU A 158 -11.88 1.90 -12.19
C LEU A 158 -12.35 1.33 -13.54
N LEU A 159 -13.36 1.95 -14.19
CA LEU A 159 -13.79 1.55 -15.53
C LEU A 159 -12.69 1.71 -16.58
N ILE A 160 -11.85 2.75 -16.48
CA ILE A 160 -10.71 2.94 -17.38
C ILE A 160 -9.68 1.83 -17.15
N ILE A 161 -9.37 1.51 -15.89
CA ILE A 161 -8.44 0.43 -15.54
C ILE A 161 -8.99 -0.92 -16.03
N GLU A 162 -10.27 -1.24 -15.77
CA GLU A 162 -10.91 -2.49 -16.18
C GLU A 162 -10.92 -2.69 -17.68
N LYS A 163 -11.04 -1.60 -18.45
CA LYS A 163 -10.98 -1.62 -19.91
C LYS A 163 -9.61 -2.00 -20.47
N TYR A 164 -8.53 -1.52 -19.85
CA TYR A 164 -7.17 -1.64 -20.43
C TYR A 164 -6.28 -2.66 -19.72
N ALA A 165 -6.50 -2.95 -18.44
CA ALA A 165 -5.70 -3.94 -17.72
C ALA A 165 -5.96 -5.35 -18.27
N ASP A 166 -4.90 -6.11 -18.54
CA ASP A 166 -5.03 -7.52 -18.88
C ASP A 166 -5.44 -8.34 -17.65
N HIS A 167 -4.88 -8.00 -16.48
CA HIS A 167 -5.19 -8.65 -15.21
C HIS A 167 -5.40 -7.62 -14.10
N ILE A 168 -6.35 -7.91 -13.21
CA ILE A 168 -6.64 -7.11 -12.03
C ILE A 168 -6.42 -7.99 -10.80
N ILE A 169 -5.73 -7.45 -9.81
CA ILE A 169 -5.53 -8.10 -8.51
C ILE A 169 -6.23 -7.24 -7.46
N ASN A 170 -7.21 -7.81 -6.76
CA ASN A 170 -7.95 -7.14 -5.69
C ASN A 170 -8.44 -8.13 -4.63
N GLN A 171 -9.17 -7.64 -3.63
CA GLN A 171 -9.79 -8.43 -2.57
C GLN A 171 -11.29 -8.14 -2.51
N LEU A 172 -12.07 -9.16 -2.18
CA LEU A 172 -13.53 -9.10 -2.15
C LEU A 172 -14.09 -7.99 -1.25
N PRO A 173 -13.60 -7.77 -0.02
CA PRO A 173 -14.24 -6.83 0.91
C PRO A 173 -14.12 -5.36 0.53
N GLN A 174 -13.46 -5.03 -0.58
CA GLN A 174 -13.35 -3.66 -1.08
C GLN A 174 -13.68 -3.53 -2.56
N SER A 175 -14.12 -4.61 -3.20
CA SER A 175 -14.30 -4.66 -4.65
C SER A 175 -15.71 -4.30 -5.11
N TYR A 176 -16.56 -3.73 -4.25
CA TYR A 176 -17.96 -3.38 -4.54
C TYR A 176 -18.19 -2.55 -5.81
N LEU A 177 -17.18 -1.80 -6.26
CA LEU A 177 -17.29 -0.97 -7.47
C LEU A 177 -16.83 -1.67 -8.74
N HIS A 178 -16.25 -2.88 -8.67
CA HIS A 178 -15.79 -3.63 -9.85
C HIS A 178 -16.95 -4.11 -10.73
N GLN A 179 -16.71 -4.21 -12.04
CA GLN A 179 -17.63 -4.86 -13.00
C GLN A 179 -16.99 -6.05 -13.71
N ARG A 180 -15.68 -6.22 -13.53
CA ARG A 180 -14.93 -7.31 -14.11
C ARG A 180 -14.39 -8.22 -13.02
N ASP A 181 -14.27 -9.49 -13.35
CA ASP A 181 -13.56 -10.45 -12.54
C ASP A 181 -12.11 -10.02 -12.31
N PHE A 182 -11.61 -10.37 -11.14
CA PHE A 182 -10.26 -10.09 -10.69
C PHE A 182 -9.69 -11.28 -9.95
N ILE A 183 -8.36 -11.34 -9.90
CA ILE A 183 -7.62 -12.35 -9.18
C ILE A 183 -7.60 -11.96 -7.70
N LEU A 184 -7.94 -12.92 -6.82
CA LEU A 184 -7.91 -12.71 -5.38
C LEU A 184 -6.48 -12.47 -4.91
N LYS A 185 -6.23 -11.29 -4.34
CA LYS A 185 -4.91 -10.87 -3.84
C LYS A 185 -4.33 -11.85 -2.84
N LEU A 186 -5.15 -12.39 -1.94
CA LEU A 186 -4.71 -13.37 -0.95
C LEU A 186 -4.26 -14.69 -1.60
N ALA A 187 -4.85 -15.09 -2.73
CA ALA A 187 -4.45 -16.29 -3.47
C ALA A 187 -3.11 -16.11 -4.20
N VAL A 188 -2.77 -14.88 -4.59
CA VAL A 188 -1.44 -14.55 -5.16
C VAL A 188 -0.38 -14.41 -4.07
N GLY A 189 -0.80 -13.99 -2.87
CA GLY A 189 0.11 -13.65 -1.77
C GLY A 189 0.47 -12.17 -1.74
N ILE A 190 0.98 -11.75 -0.59
CA ILE A 190 1.47 -10.38 -0.37
C ILE A 190 2.98 -10.48 -0.25
N PRO A 191 3.73 -9.89 -1.20
CA PRO A 191 5.18 -10.01 -1.23
C PRO A 191 5.76 -9.25 -0.04
N PHE A 192 6.60 -9.95 0.71
CA PHE A 192 7.39 -9.40 1.80
C PHE A 192 8.69 -10.16 1.84
N GLU A 193 9.79 -9.42 2.03
CA GLU A 193 11.13 -9.95 2.08
C GLU A 193 11.87 -9.25 3.23
N SER A 194 12.67 -9.99 3.99
CA SER A 194 13.52 -9.42 5.02
C SER A 194 14.80 -10.24 5.18
N ASP A 195 15.94 -9.55 5.17
CA ASP A 195 17.25 -10.13 5.45
C ASP A 195 17.47 -10.46 6.93
N ILE A 196 16.50 -10.13 7.79
CA ILE A 196 16.61 -10.34 9.23
C ILE A 196 16.21 -11.78 9.56
N GLU A 197 17.11 -12.52 10.19
CA GLU A 197 16.81 -13.86 10.67
C GLU A 197 15.72 -13.83 11.76
N ASN A 198 14.81 -14.81 11.69
CA ASN A 198 13.78 -14.93 12.70
C ASN A 198 14.39 -15.36 14.04
N ILE A 199 14.07 -14.63 15.10
CA ILE A 199 14.53 -14.94 16.45
C ILE A 199 13.52 -15.89 17.08
N SER A 200 13.94 -17.11 17.42
CA SER A 200 13.13 -18.02 18.23
C SER A 200 12.96 -17.42 19.63
N ASN A 201 11.74 -16.99 19.99
CA ASN A 201 11.45 -16.58 21.36
C ASN A 201 11.38 -17.83 22.26
N THR A 202 12.51 -18.22 22.83
CA THR A 202 12.61 -19.32 23.80
C THR A 202 12.73 -18.74 25.21
N GLY A 203 11.60 -18.44 25.86
CA GLY A 203 11.60 -17.98 27.24
C GLY A 203 10.29 -18.27 27.96
N SER A 204 10.27 -19.26 28.84
CA SER A 204 9.18 -19.47 29.79
C SER A 204 9.31 -18.48 30.96
N ASN A 205 8.19 -17.90 31.43
CA ASN A 205 8.07 -16.84 32.47
C ASN A 205 8.27 -15.36 32.05
N LYS A 206 8.22 -15.01 30.76
CA LYS A 206 8.26 -13.62 30.32
C LYS A 206 6.86 -12.94 30.37
N ILE A 207 6.82 -11.64 30.65
CA ILE A 207 5.62 -10.80 30.41
C ILE A 207 5.24 -10.93 28.93
N PHE A 208 3.99 -11.29 28.65
CA PHE A 208 3.51 -11.51 27.29
C PHE A 208 3.34 -10.16 26.57
N THR A 209 4.16 -9.91 25.57
CA THR A 209 4.27 -8.60 24.91
C THR A 209 3.39 -8.55 23.66
N ILE A 210 2.48 -7.58 23.62
CA ILE A 210 1.54 -7.34 22.52
C ILE A 210 1.98 -6.07 21.78
N LEU A 211 2.23 -6.17 20.48
CA LEU A 211 2.59 -5.03 19.63
C LEU A 211 1.38 -4.49 18.88
N HIS A 212 1.20 -3.17 18.89
CA HIS A 212 0.25 -2.47 18.04
C HIS A 212 0.94 -1.27 17.36
N SER A 213 0.92 -1.23 16.02
CA SER A 213 1.58 -0.20 15.22
C SER A 213 0.60 0.56 14.29
N PRO A 214 -0.30 1.40 14.81
CA PRO A 214 -1.31 2.05 14.00
C PRO A 214 -0.75 3.24 13.21
N SER A 215 -0.95 3.25 11.89
CA SER A 215 -0.70 4.42 11.05
C SER A 215 -1.74 5.53 11.27
N PHE A 216 -3.00 5.14 11.47
CA PHE A 216 -4.12 6.00 11.84
C PHE A 216 -4.90 5.36 13.00
N PRO A 217 -4.62 5.76 14.26
CA PRO A 217 -5.17 5.10 15.46
C PRO A 217 -6.69 4.97 15.47
N GLU A 218 -7.38 6.04 15.08
CA GLU A 218 -8.85 6.09 15.11
C GLU A 218 -9.51 5.16 14.09
N ALA A 219 -8.88 5.01 12.92
CA ALA A 219 -9.35 4.09 11.87
C ALA A 219 -8.96 2.63 12.17
N LYS A 220 -7.94 2.42 13.01
CA LYS A 220 -7.46 1.08 13.40
C LYS A 220 -8.04 0.56 14.72
N GLY A 221 -8.80 1.39 15.44
CA GLY A 221 -9.44 1.01 16.70
C GLY A 221 -8.50 0.99 17.91
N SER A 222 -7.45 1.82 17.91
CA SER A 222 -6.42 1.78 18.98
C SER A 222 -6.97 2.03 20.38
N GLU A 223 -7.95 2.92 20.54
CA GLU A 223 -8.55 3.22 21.84
C GLU A 223 -9.26 1.99 22.42
N THR A 224 -10.04 1.29 21.59
CA THR A 224 -10.70 0.04 21.97
C THR A 224 -9.68 -1.04 22.34
N ILE A 225 -8.61 -1.19 21.56
CA ILE A 225 -7.51 -2.12 21.87
C ILE A 225 -6.89 -1.79 23.24
N GLU A 226 -6.57 -0.53 23.49
CA GLU A 226 -5.98 -0.09 24.77
C GLU A 226 -6.89 -0.36 25.96
N THR A 227 -8.21 -0.14 25.82
CA THR A 227 -9.20 -0.43 26.86
C THR A 227 -9.26 -1.93 27.15
N ILE A 228 -9.37 -2.78 26.12
CA ILE A 228 -9.39 -4.24 26.28
C ILE A 228 -8.13 -4.73 26.99
N ILE A 229 -6.95 -4.24 26.59
CA ILE A 229 -5.70 -4.67 27.26
C ILE A 229 -5.66 -4.20 28.72
N LYS A 230 -6.17 -3.00 29.05
CA LYS A 230 -6.24 -2.53 30.44
C LYS A 230 -7.15 -3.40 31.29
N GLU A 231 -8.28 -3.84 30.75
CA GLU A 231 -9.21 -4.75 31.42
C GLU A 231 -8.56 -6.12 31.65
N LEU A 232 -7.94 -6.71 30.63
CA LEU A 232 -7.20 -7.97 30.78
C LEU A 232 -6.06 -7.87 31.81
N LYS A 233 -5.34 -6.74 31.87
CA LYS A 233 -4.34 -6.53 32.94
C LYS A 233 -4.98 -6.51 34.33
N LYS A 234 -6.16 -5.90 34.47
CA LYS A 234 -6.92 -5.84 35.73
C LYS A 234 -7.40 -7.22 36.17
N ASP A 235 -7.72 -8.09 35.22
CA ASP A 235 -8.10 -9.50 35.46
C ASP A 235 -6.92 -10.39 35.85
N GLY A 236 -5.69 -9.84 35.92
CA GLY A 236 -4.49 -10.53 36.40
C GLY A 236 -3.62 -11.15 35.32
N TYR A 237 -3.93 -10.95 34.04
CA TYR A 237 -3.09 -11.43 32.94
C TYR A 237 -1.74 -10.67 32.90
N LYS A 238 -0.63 -11.41 32.86
CA LYS A 238 0.73 -10.86 32.77
C LYS A 238 1.09 -10.43 31.35
N ILE A 239 0.43 -9.39 30.87
CA ILE A 239 0.57 -8.87 29.50
C ILE A 239 1.11 -7.42 29.50
N GLU A 240 1.73 -7.01 28.40
CA GLU A 240 2.14 -5.62 28.16
C GLU A 240 1.78 -5.20 26.73
N LEU A 241 1.10 -4.07 26.56
CA LEU A 241 0.85 -3.48 25.25
C LEU A 241 1.95 -2.47 24.92
N LYS A 242 2.71 -2.76 23.87
CA LYS A 242 3.62 -1.81 23.24
C LYS A 242 2.95 -1.18 22.03
N LYS A 243 2.52 0.06 22.17
CA LYS A 243 1.97 0.86 21.07
C LYS A 243 3.06 1.75 20.48
N ILE A 244 3.34 1.60 19.19
CA ILE A 244 4.26 2.47 18.44
C ILE A 244 3.52 3.14 17.29
N GLN A 245 3.88 4.36 16.93
CA GLN A 245 3.20 5.08 15.86
C GLN A 245 4.17 5.96 15.10
N ASN A 246 3.94 6.12 13.79
CA ASN A 246 4.75 6.96 12.91
C ASN A 246 6.25 6.61 12.91
N MET A 247 6.59 5.36 13.23
CA MET A 247 7.96 4.86 13.21
C MET A 247 8.37 4.44 11.80
N GLN A 248 9.67 4.45 11.54
CA GLN A 248 10.23 3.83 10.33
C GLN A 248 9.99 2.33 10.35
N ASN A 249 9.83 1.72 9.18
CA ASN A 249 9.53 0.28 9.06
C ASN A 249 10.56 -0.59 9.79
N LYS A 250 11.87 -0.27 9.72
CA LYS A 250 12.91 -0.98 10.46
C LYS A 250 12.62 -1.09 11.96
N ILE A 251 12.19 0.00 12.59
CA ILE A 251 11.83 0.03 14.03
C ILE A 251 10.59 -0.85 14.26
N VAL A 252 9.62 -0.85 13.35
CA VAL A 252 8.44 -1.72 13.46
C VAL A 252 8.84 -3.19 13.40
N ILE A 253 9.71 -3.58 12.46
CA ILE A 253 10.24 -4.95 12.34
C ILE A 253 11.01 -5.37 13.61
N GLU A 254 11.89 -4.52 14.15
CA GLU A 254 12.59 -4.78 15.41
C GLU A 254 11.59 -5.07 16.55
N ASN A 255 10.47 -4.34 16.61
CA ASN A 255 9.45 -4.59 17.62
C ASN A 255 8.66 -5.88 17.36
N ILE A 256 8.41 -6.24 16.11
CA ILE A 256 7.75 -7.49 15.72
C ILE A 256 8.58 -8.70 16.21
N LEU A 257 9.90 -8.65 16.01
CA LEU A 257 10.82 -9.71 16.44
C LEU A 257 10.81 -9.98 17.95
N HIS A 258 10.45 -8.96 18.74
CA HIS A 258 10.47 -9.04 20.20
C HIS A 258 9.09 -9.17 20.84
N CYS A 259 8.00 -9.12 20.07
CA CYS A 259 6.65 -9.33 20.58
C CYS A 259 6.22 -10.80 20.54
N ASP A 260 5.23 -11.15 21.34
CA ASP A 260 4.62 -12.48 21.36
C ASP A 260 3.31 -12.52 20.54
N LEU A 261 2.64 -11.37 20.43
CA LEU A 261 1.42 -11.18 19.65
C LEU A 261 1.44 -9.81 18.96
N ALA A 262 0.96 -9.74 17.72
CA ALA A 262 0.69 -8.46 17.06
C ALA A 262 -0.82 -8.24 16.93
N ILE A 263 -1.28 -7.00 17.10
CA ILE A 263 -2.65 -6.57 16.78
C ILE A 263 -2.55 -5.50 15.70
N ASP A 264 -3.02 -5.81 14.49
CA ASP A 264 -2.92 -4.89 13.35
C ASP A 264 -3.95 -3.76 13.45
N GLN A 265 -5.23 -4.14 13.58
CA GLN A 265 -6.38 -3.24 13.58
C GLN A 265 -7.68 -4.01 13.84
N LEU A 266 -8.72 -3.32 14.31
CA LEU A 266 -10.04 -3.92 14.59
C LEU A 266 -11.03 -3.88 13.43
N TYR A 267 -10.79 -3.01 12.44
CA TYR A 267 -11.77 -2.67 11.40
C TYR A 267 -11.18 -2.91 9.99
N SER A 268 -10.75 -4.13 9.73
CA SER A 268 -10.14 -4.52 8.46
C SER A 268 -10.52 -5.93 8.05
N ASP A 269 -11.21 -6.00 6.93
CA ASP A 269 -11.53 -7.25 6.26
C ASP A 269 -10.36 -7.77 5.38
N HIS A 270 -9.12 -7.53 5.83
CA HIS A 270 -7.91 -7.95 5.12
C HIS A 270 -6.97 -8.71 6.06
N PRO A 271 -7.05 -10.06 6.10
CA PRO A 271 -6.42 -10.87 7.14
C PRO A 271 -4.88 -10.84 7.15
N LEU A 272 -4.23 -10.33 6.09
CA LEU A 272 -2.79 -10.22 5.98
C LEU A 272 -2.34 -8.86 5.40
N ALA A 273 -2.96 -7.75 5.80
CA ALA A 273 -2.45 -6.43 5.41
C ALA A 273 -0.95 -6.24 5.77
N GLY A 274 -0.26 -5.23 5.23
CA GLY A 274 1.21 -5.10 5.33
C GLY A 274 1.83 -5.46 6.69
N PHE A 275 1.36 -4.84 7.79
CA PHE A 275 1.85 -5.14 9.14
C PHE A 275 1.56 -6.58 9.60
N ALA A 276 0.40 -7.13 9.23
CA ALA A 276 0.05 -8.52 9.52
C ALA A 276 0.90 -9.51 8.69
N THR A 277 1.22 -9.19 7.44
CA THR A 277 2.17 -9.97 6.62
C THR A 277 3.55 -9.96 7.26
N GLU A 278 4.06 -8.79 7.64
CA GLU A 278 5.37 -8.64 8.31
C GLU A 278 5.44 -9.48 9.58
N ALA A 279 4.45 -9.37 10.46
CA ALA A 279 4.40 -10.13 11.70
C ALA A 279 4.28 -11.64 11.47
N SER A 280 3.44 -12.05 10.51
CA SER A 280 3.26 -13.47 10.16
C SER A 280 4.53 -14.08 9.56
N TYR A 281 5.30 -13.31 8.77
CA TYR A 281 6.58 -13.76 8.22
C TYR A 281 7.57 -14.15 9.33
N PHE A 282 7.62 -13.37 10.42
CA PHE A 282 8.43 -13.69 11.60
C PHE A 282 7.75 -14.67 12.57
N GLY A 283 6.73 -15.40 12.13
CA GLY A 283 6.04 -16.43 12.92
C GLY A 283 5.26 -15.87 14.11
N ARG A 284 4.90 -14.58 14.09
CA ARG A 284 4.10 -13.95 15.15
C ARG A 284 2.62 -14.12 14.84
N ALA A 285 1.87 -14.57 15.83
CA ALA A 285 0.41 -14.54 15.73
C ALA A 285 -0.07 -13.09 15.56
N VAL A 286 -1.04 -12.88 14.68
CA VAL A 286 -1.59 -11.56 14.40
C VAL A 286 -3.10 -11.58 14.54
N ILE A 287 -3.64 -10.60 15.27
CA ILE A 287 -5.08 -10.34 15.29
C ILE A 287 -5.40 -9.22 14.31
N VAL A 288 -6.29 -9.54 13.37
CA VAL A 288 -6.95 -8.57 12.49
C VAL A 288 -8.45 -8.72 12.71
N GLY A 289 -9.08 -7.68 13.27
CA GLY A 289 -10.53 -7.63 13.42
C GLY A 289 -11.19 -7.18 12.11
N GLY A 290 -12.35 -7.73 11.81
CA GLY A 290 -13.16 -7.41 10.64
C GLY A 290 -14.53 -8.08 10.75
N TYR A 291 -15.43 -7.73 9.84
CA TYR A 291 -16.76 -8.31 9.74
C TYR A 291 -16.85 -9.37 8.65
N TYR A 292 -15.86 -9.44 7.77
CA TYR A 292 -15.91 -10.28 6.58
C TYR A 292 -16.09 -11.77 6.88
N LEU A 293 -15.46 -12.29 7.95
CA LEU A 293 -15.56 -13.70 8.32
C LEU A 293 -16.99 -14.13 8.69
N ASP A 294 -17.87 -13.21 9.06
CA ASP A 294 -19.27 -13.52 9.36
C ASP A 294 -20.09 -13.81 8.07
N TYR A 295 -19.52 -13.57 6.89
CA TYR A 295 -20.18 -13.65 5.59
C TYR A 295 -19.50 -14.60 4.60
N VAL A 296 -18.52 -15.41 5.03
CA VAL A 296 -17.84 -16.44 4.22
C VAL A 296 -18.02 -17.80 4.86
#